data_AF-A0A2V5ZGW1-F1
#
_entry.id   AF-A0A2V5ZGW1-F1
#
_cell.length_a   1.000
_cell.length_b   1.000
_cell.length_c   1.000
_cell.angle_alpha   90.00
_cell.angle_beta   90.00
_cell.angle_gamma   90.00
#
_symmetry.space_group_name_H-M   'P 1'
#
loop_
_entity.id
_entity.type
_entity.pdbx_description
1 polymer ?
#
loop_
_entity_poly.entity_id
_entity_poly.type
_entity_poly.pdbx_seq_one_letter_code
_entity_poly.pdbx_strand_id
1 'polypeptide(L)' 'LRPHYVEVPHDAALALAIRHGVTAYDARFLAIAQRVGLRLVTEDSKLRAAAPALTQSLGDALATI' A
#
# COMPACT_ATOMS: atom_id res chain seq x y z
N LEU A 1 -2.77 -5.43 -24.89
CA LEU A 1 -2.89 -4.77 -23.57
C LEU A 1 -1.60 -3.99 -23.33
N ARG A 2 -1.63 -2.66 -23.30
CA ARG A 2 -0.46 -1.88 -22.86
C ARG A 2 -0.56 -1.77 -21.33
N PRO A 3 0.39 -2.29 -20.54
CA PRO A 3 0.34 -2.11 -19.10
C PRO A 3 0.48 -0.62 -18.80
N HIS A 4 -0.52 -0.05 -18.11
CA HIS A 4 -0.39 1.25 -17.49
C HIS A 4 0.43 1.07 -16.21
N TYR A 5 1.71 1.41 -16.28
CA TYR A 5 2.57 1.40 -15.10
C TYR A 5 2.17 2.56 -14.18
N VAL A 6 2.06 2.28 -12.89
CA VAL A 6 1.90 3.30 -11.86
C VAL A 6 3.27 3.59 -11.29
N GLU A 7 3.82 4.75 -11.63
CA GLU A 7 5.09 5.20 -11.08
C GLU A 7 4.88 5.85 -9.71
N VAL A 8 5.78 5.53 -8.77
CA VAL A 8 5.84 6.17 -7.46
C VAL A 8 7.19 6.87 -7.32
N PRO A 9 7.21 8.20 -7.38
CA PRO A 9 8.40 9.00 -7.08
C PRO A 9 8.98 8.65 -5.71
N HIS A 10 10.31 8.66 -5.60
CA HIS A 10 11.02 8.26 -4.38
C HIS A 10 10.71 9.15 -3.18
N ASP A 11 10.57 10.46 -3.41
CA ASP A 11 10.14 11.44 -2.42
C ASP A 11 8.73 11.16 -1.89
N ALA A 12 7.79 10.77 -2.76
CA ALA A 12 6.44 10.38 -2.37
C ALA A 12 6.44 9.12 -1.48
N ALA A 13 7.26 8.12 -1.83
CA ALA A 13 7.42 6.93 -1.00
C ALA A 13 8.06 7.27 0.36
N LEU A 14 9.07 8.14 0.38
CA LEU A 14 9.73 8.57 1.61
C LEU A 14 8.78 9.37 2.52
N ALA A 15 7.98 10.27 1.97
CA ALA A 15 6.99 11.04 2.74
C ALA A 15 5.95 10.13 3.41
N LEU A 16 5.49 9.08 2.71
CA LEU A 16 4.59 8.07 3.27
C LEU A 16 5.27 7.19 4.32
N ALA A 17 6.53 6.82 4.11
CA ALA A 17 7.32 6.05 5.08
C ALA A 17 7.42 6.78 6.41
N ILE A 18 7.72 8.07 6.38
CA ILE A 18 7.78 8.93 7.56
C ILE A 18 6.39 9.05 8.22
N ARG A 19 5.33 9.29 7.42
CA ARG A 19 3.97 9.45 7.93
C ARG A 19 3.45 8.22 8.67
N HIS A 20 3.70 7.03 8.12
CA HIS A 20 3.18 5.78 8.67
C HIS A 20 4.17 5.05 9.59
N GLY A 21 5.41 5.53 9.69
CA GLY A 21 6.45 4.86 10.48
C GLY A 21 6.84 3.48 9.92
N VAL A 22 6.93 3.37 8.60
CA VAL A 22 7.26 2.11 7.89
C VAL A 22 8.47 2.28 6.98
N THR A 23 8.96 1.19 6.40
CA THR A 23 10.09 1.27 5.46
C THR A 23 9.67 1.99 4.16
N ALA A 24 10.63 2.58 3.45
CA ALA A 24 10.38 3.17 2.13
C ALA A 24 9.93 2.12 1.09
N TYR A 25 10.20 0.84 1.33
CA TYR A 25 9.70 -0.27 0.53
C TYR A 25 8.20 -0.44 0.72
N ASP A 26 7.74 -0.59 1.97
CA ASP A 26 6.32 -0.77 2.29
C ASP A 26 5.49 0.45 1.90
N ALA A 27 6.03 1.66 2.17
CA ALA A 27 5.39 2.91 1.80
C ALA A 27 5.16 3.06 0.30
N ARG A 28 5.97 2.42 -0.55
CA ARG A 28 5.77 2.42 -2.00
C ARG A 28 4.49 1.70 -2.38
N PHE A 29 4.17 0.58 -1.74
CA PHE A 29 2.93 -0.14 -1.98
C PHE A 29 1.72 0.61 -1.42
N LEU A 30 1.86 1.30 -0.28
CA LEU A 30 0.82 2.22 0.21
C LEU A 30 0.56 3.35 -0.80
N ALA A 31 1.60 3.90 -1.41
CA ALA A 31 1.48 4.95 -2.42
C ALA A 31 0.79 4.47 -3.70
N ILE A 32 1.05 3.22 -4.12
CA ILE A 32 0.35 2.60 -5.26
C ILE A 32 -1.12 2.43 -4.91
N ALA A 33 -1.43 1.79 -3.77
CA ALA A 33 -2.79 1.56 -3.29
C ALA A 33 -3.62 2.86 -3.27
N GLN A 34 -3.05 3.93 -2.70
CA GLN A 34 -3.68 5.25 -2.68
C GLN A 34 -3.92 5.82 -4.09
N ARG A 35 -2.95 5.69 -5.02
CA ARG A 35 -3.08 6.22 -6.39
C ARG A 35 -4.12 5.49 -7.22
N VAL A 36 -4.24 4.18 -7.07
CA VAL A 36 -5.20 3.36 -7.83
C VAL A 36 -6.57 3.26 -7.15
N GLY A 37 -6.72 3.79 -5.93
CA GLY A 37 -7.97 3.76 -5.18
C GLY A 37 -8.36 2.36 -4.68
N LEU A 38 -7.37 1.48 -4.47
CA LEU A 38 -7.57 0.12 -3.97
C LEU A 38 -6.82 -0.08 -2.66
N ARG A 39 -7.18 -1.13 -1.91
CA ARG A 39 -6.44 -1.53 -0.70
C ARG A 39 -5.29 -2.46 -1.06
N LEU A 40 -4.14 -2.25 -0.44
CA LEU A 40 -3.00 -3.16 -0.47
C LEU A 40 -3.34 -4.44 0.30
N VAL A 41 -3.34 -5.57 -0.39
CA VAL A 41 -3.38 -6.89 0.26
C VAL A 41 -1.98 -7.21 0.77
N THR A 42 -1.85 -7.40 2.08
CA THR A 42 -0.57 -7.76 2.72
C THR A 42 -0.80 -8.58 3.99
N GLU A 43 0.01 -9.61 4.21
CA GLU A 43 0.01 -10.39 5.45
C GLU A 43 0.95 -9.84 6.52
N ASP A 44 1.69 -8.77 6.23
CA ASP A 44 2.43 -8.03 7.26
C ASP A 44 1.47 -7.29 8.23
N SER A 45 1.35 -7.81 9.45
CA SER A 45 0.46 -7.25 10.47
C SER A 45 0.89 -5.87 10.97
N LYS A 46 2.19 -5.55 10.96
CA LYS A 46 2.70 -4.23 11.36
C LYS A 46 2.34 -3.18 10.33
N LEU A 47 2.48 -3.50 9.04
CA LEU A 47 2.06 -2.62 7.96
C LEU A 47 0.54 -2.38 7.99
N ARG A 48 -0.26 -3.42 8.27
CA ARG A 48 -1.71 -3.26 8.44
C ARG A 48 -2.09 -2.36 9.61
N ALA A 49 -1.39 -2.49 10.73
CA ALA A 49 -1.60 -1.61 11.89
C ALA A 49 -1.18 -0.15 11.60
N ALA A 50 -0.12 0.06 10.81
CA ALA A 50 0.38 1.38 10.45
C ALA A 50 -0.50 2.13 9.43
N ALA A 51 -1.23 1.42 8.57
CA ALA A 51 -2.04 2.01 7.51
C ALA A 51 -3.38 1.28 7.27
N PRO A 52 -4.25 1.12 8.29
CA PRO A 52 -5.41 0.24 8.25
C PRO A 52 -6.42 0.59 7.14
N ALA A 53 -6.56 1.88 6.80
CA ALA A 53 -7.43 2.34 5.72
C ALA A 53 -6.91 1.94 4.32
N LEU A 54 -5.60 1.75 4.17
CA LEU A 54 -4.96 1.45 2.89
C LEU A 54 -4.63 -0.03 2.72
N THR A 55 -4.80 -0.85 3.76
CA THR A 55 -4.35 -2.25 3.75
C THR A 55 -5.44 -3.21 4.20
N GLN A 56 -5.35 -4.47 3.77
CA GLN A 56 -6.19 -5.58 4.26
C GLN A 56 -5.43 -6.90 4.23
N SER A 57 -5.91 -7.91 4.95
CA SER A 57 -5.39 -9.27 4.82
C SER A 57 -5.90 -9.92 3.53
N LEU A 58 -5.26 -11.02 3.12
CA LEU A 58 -5.73 -11.86 2.01
C LEU A 58 -7.09 -12.47 2.34
N GLY A 59 -7.29 -12.90 3.59
CA GLY A 59 -8.58 -13.42 4.05
C GLY A 59 -9.72 -12.42 3.85
N ASP A 60 -9.51 -11.17 4.26
CA ASP A 60 -10.50 -10.09 4.07
C ASP A 60 -10.76 -9.82 2.59
N ALA A 61 -9.71 -9.81 1.76
CA ALA A 61 -9.84 -9.57 0.33
C ALA A 61 -10.71 -10.65 -0.35
N LEU A 62 -10.51 -11.92 0.00
CA LEU A 62 -11.25 -13.04 -0.57
C LEU A 62 -12.71 -13.08 -0.11
N ALA A 63 -13.03 -12.59 1.08
CA ALA A 63 -14.39 -12.54 1.60
C ALA A 63 -15.30 -11.50 0.89
N THR A 64 -14.71 -10.64 0.04
CA THR A 64 -15.43 -9.57 -0.67
C THR A 64 -15.63 -9.85 -2.17
N ILE A 65 -15.27 -11.05 -2.63
CA ILE A 65 -15.45 -11.56 -4.00
C ILE A 65 -16.71 -12.42 -4.04
#